data_AF-A0AA38GL42-F1
#
_entry.id   AF-A0AA38GL42-F1
#
_cell.length_a   1.000
_cell.length_b   1.000
_cell.length_c   1.000
_cell.angle_alpha   90.00
_cell.angle_beta   90.00
_cell.angle_gamma   90.00
#
_symmetry.space_group_name_H-M   'P 1'
#
loop_
_entity.id
_entity.type
_entity.pdbx_description
1 polymer ?
#
loop_
_entity_poly.entity_id
_entity_poly.type
_entity_poly.pdbx_seq_one_letter_code
_entity_poly.pdbx_strand_id
1 'polypeptide(L)'
;MAEDKHLSQLNVGQSKQPLGQPSEEQQTKLFEVNTAPLRTWADVVGLSGEDAKQKIESENRGLRVVIVPESSFLTADYNRNRVR
;
A
#
# COMPACT_ATOMS: atom_id res chain seq x y z
N MET A 1 47.52 26.22 42.28
CA MET A 1 48.08 26.47 40.93
C MET A 1 48.59 25.13 40.44
N ALA A 2 48.21 24.54 39.32
CA ALA A 2 47.50 25.02 38.14
C ALA A 2 46.68 23.85 37.57
N GLU A 3 45.53 24.17 36.97
CA GLU A 3 44.74 23.25 36.15
C GLU A 3 45.41 23.15 34.79
N ASP A 4 46.08 22.03 34.51
CA ASP A 4 46.68 21.75 33.20
C ASP A 4 45.80 20.75 32.44
N LYS A 5 44.73 21.27 31.83
CA LYS A 5 43.81 20.49 31.00
C LYS A 5 44.33 20.49 29.56
N HIS A 6 45.40 19.74 29.32
CA HIS A 6 45.98 19.55 28.00
C HIS A 6 45.21 18.50 27.18
N LEU A 7 45.09 18.80 25.90
CA LEU A 7 44.32 18.13 24.84
C LEU A 7 44.57 16.62 24.70
N SER A 8 43.52 15.89 24.33
CA SER A 8 43.61 14.71 23.45
C SER A 8 42.28 14.52 22.71
N GLN A 9 42.22 15.05 21.49
CA GLN A 9 41.32 14.54 20.46
C GLN A 9 41.92 13.24 19.93
N LEU A 10 41.15 12.15 19.90
CA LEU A 10 41.42 11.01 19.02
C LEU A 10 40.11 10.53 18.40
N ASN A 11 40.14 10.50 17.08
CA ASN A 11 39.02 10.32 16.16
C ASN A 11 38.39 8.93 16.31
N VAL A 12 37.08 8.88 16.62
CA VAL A 12 36.29 7.65 16.50
C VAL A 12 35.97 7.44 15.03
N GLY A 13 36.37 6.26 14.55
CA GLY A 13 36.46 5.87 13.16
C GLY A 13 35.16 5.95 12.37
N GLN A 14 35.36 6.26 11.09
CA GLN A 14 34.41 6.00 10.02
C GLN A 14 34.04 4.51 10.01
N SER A 15 32.75 4.20 10.06
CA SER A 15 32.22 2.99 9.44
C SER A 15 30.99 3.38 8.63
N LYS A 16 31.24 3.70 7.36
CA LYS A 16 30.21 3.74 6.33
C LYS A 16 29.71 2.31 6.16
N GLN A 17 28.49 2.01 6.61
CA GLN A 17 27.79 0.84 6.10
C GLN A 17 27.22 1.23 4.73
N PRO A 18 27.63 0.60 3.61
CA PRO A 18 26.88 0.75 2.38
C PRO A 18 25.53 0.04 2.57
N LEU A 19 24.46 0.78 2.33
CA LEU A 19 23.10 0.30 2.22
C LEU A 19 23.08 -0.77 1.10
N GLY A 20 23.18 -2.04 1.49
CA GLY A 20 23.10 -3.17 0.57
C GLY A 20 21.74 -3.17 -0.09
N GLN A 21 21.69 -2.76 -1.36
CA GLN A 21 20.50 -2.89 -2.18
C GLN A 21 20.15 -4.39 -2.27
N PRO A 22 18.91 -4.80 -1.98
CA PRO A 22 18.50 -6.17 -2.24
C PRO A 22 18.67 -6.43 -3.74
N SER A 23 19.23 -7.59 -4.10
CA SER A 23 19.42 -7.94 -5.50
C SER A 23 18.07 -7.97 -6.22
N GLU A 24 18.05 -7.55 -7.49
CA GLU A 24 16.84 -7.49 -8.33
C GLU A 24 16.03 -8.82 -8.32
N GLU A 25 16.73 -9.94 -8.16
CA GLU A 25 16.16 -11.29 -8.06
C GLU A 25 15.39 -11.55 -6.76
N GLN A 26 15.75 -10.90 -5.66
CA GLN A 26 15.00 -10.96 -4.40
C GLN A 26 13.77 -10.05 -4.43
N GLN A 27 13.81 -8.98 -5.23
CA GLN A 27 12.71 -8.05 -5.38
C GLN A 27 11.55 -8.68 -6.15
N THR A 28 11.84 -9.45 -7.20
CA THR A 28 10.81 -10.15 -8.00
C THR A 28 10.13 -11.30 -7.25
N LYS A 29 10.78 -11.91 -6.25
CA LYS A 29 10.16 -12.92 -5.37
C LYS A 29 9.19 -12.34 -4.33
N LEU A 30 9.29 -11.04 -4.01
CA LEU A 30 8.41 -10.36 -3.05
C LEU A 30 7.08 -9.92 -3.69
N PHE A 31 7.05 -9.72 -5.01
CA PHE A 31 5.83 -9.50 -5.78
C PHE A 31 5.23 -10.83 -6.23
N GLU A 32 5.15 -11.80 -5.32
CA GLU A 32 4.34 -12.98 -5.52
C GLU A 32 2.98 -12.52 -6.01
N VAL A 33 2.62 -12.92 -7.24
CA VAL A 33 1.41 -12.46 -7.92
C VAL A 33 0.23 -12.85 -7.03
N ASN A 34 -0.32 -11.85 -6.33
CA ASN A 34 -1.44 -12.05 -5.45
C ASN A 34 -2.61 -12.55 -6.30
N THR A 35 -2.84 -13.85 -6.24
CA THR A 35 -3.90 -14.56 -6.98
C THR A 35 -5.22 -14.51 -6.23
N ALA A 36 -5.28 -13.80 -5.08
CA ALA A 36 -6.55 -13.57 -4.41
C ALA A 36 -7.44 -12.72 -5.33
N PRO A 37 -8.76 -12.98 -5.33
CA PRO A 37 -9.69 -12.18 -6.11
C PRO A 37 -9.52 -10.69 -5.79
N LEU A 38 -9.41 -9.87 -6.83
CA LEU A 38 -9.48 -8.42 -6.73
C LEU A 38 -10.73 -8.04 -5.95
N ARG A 39 -10.52 -7.40 -4.80
CA ARG A 39 -11.57 -6.96 -3.86
C ARG A 39 -11.66 -5.44 -3.75
N THR A 40 -10.79 -4.73 -4.43
CA THR A 40 -10.62 -3.28 -4.35
C THR A 40 -10.40 -2.73 -5.75
N TRP A 41 -11.08 -1.63 -6.07
CA TRP A 41 -11.00 -0.93 -7.34
C TRP A 41 -10.55 0.50 -7.10
N ALA A 42 -9.26 0.71 -6.81
CA ALA A 42 -8.74 2.06 -6.54
C ALA A 42 -8.75 2.94 -7.81
N ASP A 43 -8.74 2.31 -8.97
CA ASP A 43 -8.68 2.91 -10.30
C ASP A 43 -10.04 3.35 -10.86
N VAL A 44 -11.16 3.03 -10.20
CA VAL A 44 -12.49 3.55 -10.57
C VAL A 44 -12.81 4.89 -9.91
N VAL A 45 -11.97 5.36 -8.98
CA VAL A 45 -12.14 6.66 -8.33
C VAL A 45 -12.03 7.77 -9.39
N GLY A 46 -13.04 8.64 -9.44
CA GLY A 46 -13.14 9.72 -10.43
C GLY A 46 -13.91 9.35 -11.69
N LEU A 47 -14.31 8.09 -11.88
CA LEU A 47 -15.27 7.70 -12.91
C LEU A 47 -16.71 8.00 -12.48
N SER A 48 -17.63 7.98 -13.45
CA SER A 48 -19.07 7.96 -13.13
C SER A 48 -19.44 6.67 -12.40
N GLY A 49 -20.50 6.71 -11.59
CA GLY A 49 -20.96 5.52 -10.87
C GLY A 49 -21.34 4.38 -11.82
N GLU A 50 -21.89 4.71 -12.99
CA GLU A 50 -22.26 3.78 -14.05
C GLU A 50 -21.04 3.13 -14.70
N ASP A 51 -20.01 3.91 -15.05
CA ASP A 51 -18.77 3.38 -15.64
C ASP A 51 -18.02 2.50 -14.64
N ALA A 52 -17.94 2.94 -13.38
CA ALA A 52 -17.35 2.17 -12.29
C ALA A 52 -18.07 0.83 -12.11
N LYS A 53 -19.41 0.85 -12.11
CA LYS A 53 -20.23 -0.36 -12.04
C LYS A 53 -19.93 -1.31 -13.19
N GLN A 54 -19.92 -0.82 -14.43
CA GLN A 54 -19.68 -1.64 -15.60
C GLN A 54 -18.29 -2.30 -15.55
N LYS A 55 -17.27 -1.55 -15.11
CA LYS A 55 -15.91 -2.07 -14.97
C LYS A 55 -15.82 -3.18 -13.92
N ILE A 56 -16.36 -2.96 -12.73
CA ILE A 56 -16.36 -3.95 -11.64
C ILE A 56 -17.12 -5.23 -12.03
N GLU A 57 -18.29 -5.10 -12.65
CA GLU A 57 -19.09 -6.25 -13.11
C GLU A 57 -18.41 -7.02 -14.25
N SER A 58 -17.60 -6.34 -15.08
CA SER A 58 -16.82 -6.96 -16.15
C SER A 58 -15.68 -7.84 -15.62
N GLU A 59 -15.03 -7.40 -14.54
CA GLU A 59 -13.93 -8.12 -13.89
C GLU A 59 -14.45 -9.29 -13.03
N ASN A 60 -15.60 -9.11 -12.38
CA ASN A 60 -16.22 -10.15 -11.58
C ASN A 60 -17.76 -10.09 -11.64
N ARG A 61 -18.34 -10.91 -12.53
CA ARG A 61 -19.79 -11.04 -12.74
C ARG A 61 -20.57 -11.60 -11.54
N GLY A 62 -19.89 -12.14 -10.54
CA GLY A 62 -20.50 -12.65 -9.31
C GLY A 62 -20.77 -11.58 -8.25
N LEU A 63 -20.42 -10.33 -8.53
CA LEU A 63 -20.61 -9.19 -7.63
C LEU A 63 -21.89 -8.43 -7.98
N ARG A 64 -22.54 -7.94 -6.93
CA ARG A 64 -23.64 -6.98 -7.00
C ARG A 64 -23.10 -5.60 -6.65
N VAL A 65 -22.99 -4.74 -7.66
CA VAL A 65 -22.56 -3.36 -7.47
C VAL A 65 -23.78 -2.46 -7.26
N VAL A 66 -23.75 -1.67 -6.20
CA VAL A 66 -24.83 -0.73 -5.84
C VAL A 66 -24.23 0.66 -5.79
N ILE A 67 -24.67 1.55 -6.67
CA ILE A 67 -24.26 2.96 -6.63
C ILE A 67 -24.98 3.62 -5.46
N VAL A 68 -24.23 4.18 -4.52
CA VAL A 68 -24.76 4.84 -3.32
C VAL A 68 -24.24 6.28 -3.27
N PRO A 69 -25.12 7.29 -3.08
CA PRO A 69 -24.67 8.66 -2.83
C PRO A 69 -23.81 8.74 -1.57
N GLU A 70 -22.81 9.61 -1.60
CA GLU A 70 -21.96 9.87 -0.44
C GLU A 70 -22.79 10.23 0.80
N SER A 71 -22.34 9.77 1.98
CA SER A 71 -23.01 9.99 3.27
C SER A 71 -24.40 9.33 3.46
N SER A 72 -24.80 8.42 2.57
CA SER A 72 -26.02 7.62 2.79
C SER A 72 -25.88 6.68 3.99
N PHE A 73 -26.95 6.51 4.77
CA PHE A 73 -26.99 5.52 5.85
C PHE A 73 -27.05 4.11 5.27
N LEU A 74 -26.12 3.26 5.70
CA LEU A 74 -25.96 1.91 5.20
C LEU A 74 -25.99 0.90 6.34
N THR A 75 -26.39 -0.33 6.02
CA THR A 75 -26.28 -1.46 6.93
C THR A 75 -24.80 -1.84 7.11
N ALA A 76 -24.42 -2.12 8.35
CA ALA A 76 -23.07 -2.53 8.75
C ALA A 76 -22.79 -4.04 8.56
N ASP A 77 -23.60 -4.74 7.76
CA ASP A 77 -23.42 -6.16 7.46
C ASP A 77 -22.27 -6.39 6.46
N TYR A 78 -21.55 -7.50 6.64
CA TYR A 78 -20.48 -7.90 5.73
C TYR A 78 -20.99 -8.89 4.67
N ASN A 79 -20.95 -8.46 3.40
CA ASN A 79 -21.34 -9.29 2.26
C ASN A 79 -20.24 -9.28 1.19
N ARG A 80 -19.62 -10.44 0.96
CA ARG A 80 -18.51 -10.62 0.00
C ARG A 80 -18.90 -10.41 -1.45
N ASN A 81 -20.19 -10.46 -1.76
CA ASN A 81 -20.73 -10.30 -3.10
C ASN A 81 -21.29 -8.90 -3.34
N ARG A 82 -21.09 -7.94 -2.42
CA ARG A 82 -21.62 -6.58 -2.54
C ARG A 82 -20.49 -5.55 -2.57
N VAL A 83 -20.50 -4.72 -3.60
CA VAL A 83 -19.68 -3.52 -3.71
C VAL A 83 -20.61 -2.31 -3.66
N ARG A 84 -20.24 -1.28 -2.90
CA ARG A 84 -20.99 -0.04 -2.73
C ARG A 84 -20.11 1.12 -3.14
#